data_AF-A0AA40EST8-F1
#
_entry.id   AF-A0AA40EST8-F1
#
_cell.length_a   1.000
_cell.length_b   1.000
_cell.length_c   1.000
_cell.angle_alpha   90.00
_cell.angle_beta   90.00
_cell.angle_gamma   90.00
#
_symmetry.space_group_name_H-M   'P 1'
#
loop_
_entity.id
_entity.type
_entity.pdbx_description
1 polymer ?
#
loop_
_entity_poly.entity_id
_entity_poly.type
_entity_poly.pdbx_seq_one_letter_code
_entity_poly.pdbx_strand_id
1 'polypeptide(L)'
;MRPRNNEPPKWYRGAKLAERCLAQSNPATRCQSRDNAQTTRVRSQLGIRVCLDSVLSDCVHPLDPNTEVDHYNWLIQGTERERRRIDGFAGLSHDLMHYFAKITHLASMRVRCPASGPVQLPVARKIKDKLNNFRQWSDLSEGYQTSQELLDSCELDENGKVATNVKVTELIGESYVAAAQIYLQCRVFRRRRDHQIVKELLDRLILTIKYQPISGPLFTAQTPLFAVFIGGLVAYEQDDRRAISAWFDPICEGPRGNVPPAYEALKYAWRWQDDYERRRGKVAQRAQDDGPGEGSDGEEVWENTDPWWEKLVRAMTSKCGRINLC
;
A
#
# COMPACT_ATOMS: atom_id res chain seq x y z
N MET A 1 3.97 22.98 -23.64
CA MET A 1 2.49 22.95 -23.52
C MET A 1 2.11 21.95 -22.44
N ARG A 2 1.43 22.35 -21.37
CA ARG A 2 0.84 21.41 -20.39
C ARG A 2 -0.35 20.71 -21.06
N PRO A 3 -0.53 19.37 -20.96
CA PRO A 3 -1.73 18.74 -21.49
C PRO A 3 -2.94 19.29 -20.75
N ARG A 4 -3.92 19.76 -21.52
CA ARG A 4 -5.15 20.43 -21.07
C ARG A 4 -6.28 19.46 -20.74
N ASN A 5 -5.97 18.20 -20.41
CA ASN A 5 -7.00 17.20 -20.13
C ASN A 5 -6.93 16.75 -18.67
N ASN A 6 -8.00 17.04 -17.92
CA ASN A 6 -8.36 16.38 -16.65
C ASN A 6 -8.61 14.86 -16.82
N GLU A 7 -8.29 14.27 -17.96
CA GLU A 7 -8.50 12.85 -18.21
C GLU A 7 -7.41 12.01 -17.54
N PRO A 8 -7.77 10.89 -16.89
CA PRO A 8 -6.77 9.98 -16.38
C PRO A 8 -5.89 9.41 -17.51
N PRO A 9 -4.64 9.03 -17.20
CA PRO A 9 -3.73 8.43 -18.17
C PRO A 9 -4.34 7.22 -18.90
N LYS A 10 -3.90 6.98 -20.15
CA LYS A 10 -4.42 5.89 -20.98
C LYS A 10 -4.32 4.51 -20.32
N TRP A 11 -3.20 4.24 -19.63
CA TRP A 11 -2.99 2.98 -18.91
C TRP A 11 -4.05 2.77 -17.82
N TYR A 12 -4.36 3.80 -17.04
CA TYR A 12 -5.36 3.71 -15.97
C TYR A 12 -6.77 3.54 -16.53
N ARG A 13 -7.10 4.24 -17.62
CA ARG A 13 -8.37 4.04 -18.34
C ARG A 13 -8.51 2.60 -18.85
N GLY A 14 -7.42 2.03 -19.36
CA GLY A 14 -7.35 0.64 -19.77
C GLY A 14 -7.63 -0.31 -18.59
N ALA A 15 -6.97 -0.09 -17.45
CA ALA A 15 -7.22 -0.87 -16.23
C ALA A 15 -8.68 -0.78 -15.78
N LYS A 16 -9.28 0.42 -15.71
CA LYS A 16 -10.69 0.61 -15.36
C LYS A 16 -11.68 0.02 -16.38
N LEU A 17 -11.31 -0.07 -17.65
CA LEU A 17 -12.10 -0.81 -18.63
C LEU A 17 -12.04 -2.32 -18.35
N ALA A 18 -10.85 -2.86 -18.11
CA ALA A 18 -10.66 -4.27 -17.80
C ALA A 18 -11.36 -4.68 -16.49
N GLU A 19 -11.33 -3.84 -15.45
CA GLU A 19 -12.08 -4.04 -14.21
C GLU A 19 -13.58 -4.19 -14.47
N ARG A 20 -14.16 -3.31 -15.30
CA ARG A 20 -15.58 -3.39 -15.67
C ARG A 20 -15.90 -4.68 -16.41
N CYS A 21 -15.04 -5.11 -17.33
CA CYS A 21 -15.21 -6.40 -18.02
C CYS A 21 -15.15 -7.58 -17.03
N LEU A 22 -14.23 -7.56 -16.06
CA LEU A 22 -14.12 -8.59 -15.02
C LEU A 22 -15.35 -8.61 -14.11
N ALA A 23 -15.85 -7.44 -13.70
CA ALA A 23 -17.07 -7.32 -12.90
C ALA A 23 -18.31 -7.84 -13.63
N GLN A 24 -18.47 -7.50 -14.92
CA GLN A 24 -19.59 -7.98 -15.74
C GLN A 24 -19.53 -9.49 -16.01
N SER A 25 -18.33 -10.04 -16.16
CA SER A 25 -18.11 -11.48 -16.39
C SER A 25 -17.93 -12.28 -15.10
N ASN A 26 -18.33 -11.74 -13.95
CA ASN A 26 -18.14 -12.36 -12.65
C ASN A 26 -18.93 -13.70 -12.55
N PRO A 27 -18.25 -14.86 -12.43
CA PRO A 27 -18.92 -16.15 -12.39
C PRO A 27 -19.76 -16.34 -11.11
N ALA A 28 -19.39 -15.68 -10.01
CA ALA A 28 -20.08 -15.80 -8.74
C ALA A 28 -21.48 -15.18 -8.74
N THR A 29 -21.86 -14.38 -9.74
CA THR A 29 -23.23 -13.82 -9.83
C THR A 29 -24.28 -14.91 -10.02
N ARG A 30 -23.89 -16.09 -10.50
CA ARG A 30 -24.76 -17.24 -10.76
C ARG A 30 -24.70 -18.28 -9.64
N CYS A 31 -23.87 -18.08 -8.62
CA CYS A 31 -23.67 -19.03 -7.53
C CYS A 31 -24.34 -18.53 -6.24
N GLN A 32 -24.96 -19.43 -5.48
CA GLN A 32 -25.53 -19.10 -4.16
C GLN A 32 -24.44 -18.77 -3.12
N SER A 33 -23.25 -19.38 -3.21
CA SER A 33 -22.07 -19.08 -2.39
C SER A 33 -20.89 -18.69 -3.29
N ARG A 34 -20.08 -17.73 -2.83
CA ARG A 34 -18.85 -17.30 -3.51
C ARG A 34 -17.79 -18.40 -3.56
N ASP A 35 -17.80 -19.28 -2.57
CA ASP A 35 -16.85 -20.40 -2.48
C ASP A 35 -17.14 -21.47 -3.55
N ASN A 36 -18.36 -21.49 -4.09
CA ASN A 36 -18.77 -22.41 -5.15
C ASN A 36 -18.44 -21.87 -6.56
N ALA A 37 -18.00 -20.60 -6.67
CA ALA A 37 -17.68 -20.00 -7.95
C ALA A 37 -16.33 -20.50 -8.44
N GLN A 38 -16.35 -21.35 -9.49
CA GLN A 38 -15.12 -21.81 -10.13
C GLN A 38 -14.56 -20.73 -11.04
N THR A 39 -13.31 -20.34 -10.79
CA THR A 39 -12.54 -19.45 -11.65
C THR A 39 -11.42 -20.20 -12.33
N THR A 40 -11.19 -19.93 -13.61
CA THR A 40 -9.97 -20.38 -14.27
C THR A 40 -8.76 -19.64 -13.68
N ARG A 41 -7.60 -20.32 -13.64
CA ARG A 41 -6.32 -19.71 -13.21
C ARG A 41 -6.01 -18.42 -13.99
N VAL A 42 -6.27 -18.43 -15.30
CA VAL A 42 -6.07 -17.26 -16.18
C VAL A 42 -6.92 -16.07 -15.73
N ARG A 43 -8.18 -16.30 -15.36
CA ARG A 43 -9.06 -15.22 -14.87
C ARG A 43 -8.52 -14.62 -13.59
N SER A 44 -8.10 -15.44 -12.63
CA SER A 44 -7.53 -14.94 -11.38
C SER A 44 -6.26 -14.12 -11.62
N GLN A 45 -5.34 -14.62 -12.45
CA GLN A 45 -4.11 -13.92 -12.81
C GLN A 45 -4.37 -12.59 -13.54
N LEU A 46 -5.32 -12.56 -14.48
CA LEU A 46 -5.72 -11.31 -15.13
C LEU A 46 -6.40 -10.34 -14.15
N GLY A 47 -7.19 -10.87 -13.22
CA GLY A 47 -7.86 -10.10 -12.19
C GLY A 47 -6.88 -9.34 -11.30
N ILE A 48 -5.92 -10.05 -10.70
CA ILE A 48 -4.91 -9.40 -9.86
C ILE A 48 -4.01 -8.47 -10.67
N ARG A 49 -3.69 -8.82 -11.92
CA ARG A 49 -2.91 -7.95 -12.81
C ARG A 49 -3.59 -6.60 -13.05
N VAL A 50 -4.89 -6.61 -13.32
CA VAL A 50 -5.64 -5.36 -13.53
C VAL A 50 -5.68 -4.53 -12.24
N CYS A 51 -5.85 -5.20 -11.09
CA CYS A 51 -5.88 -4.53 -9.80
C CYS A 51 -4.53 -3.93 -9.38
N LEU A 52 -3.39 -4.48 -9.83
CA LEU A 52 -2.09 -3.85 -9.60
C LEU A 52 -2.13 -2.40 -10.08
N ASP A 53 -2.42 -2.19 -11.38
CA ASP A 53 -2.41 -0.85 -11.97
C ASP A 53 -3.43 0.09 -11.30
N SER A 54 -4.65 -0.39 -11.07
CA SER A 54 -5.73 0.46 -10.58
C SER A 54 -5.73 0.66 -9.07
N VAL A 55 -5.76 -0.41 -8.28
CA VAL A 55 -5.92 -0.36 -6.82
C VAL A 55 -4.68 0.26 -6.17
N LEU A 56 -3.48 -0.15 -6.59
CA LEU A 56 -2.25 0.41 -6.03
C LEU A 56 -2.06 1.89 -6.42
N SER A 57 -2.51 2.29 -7.60
CA SER A 57 -2.55 3.72 -7.96
C SER A 57 -3.59 4.49 -7.15
N ASP A 58 -4.77 3.90 -6.88
CA ASP A 58 -5.84 4.50 -6.06
C ASP A 58 -5.34 4.78 -4.61
N CYS A 59 -4.40 3.98 -4.10
CA CYS A 59 -3.76 4.20 -2.79
C CYS A 59 -2.97 5.52 -2.68
N VAL A 60 -2.52 6.07 -3.80
CA VAL A 60 -1.71 7.30 -3.85
C VAL A 60 -2.33 8.37 -4.75
N HIS A 61 -3.63 8.26 -5.01
CA HIS A 61 -4.44 9.21 -5.78
C HIS A 61 -5.60 9.76 -4.92
N PRO A 62 -6.11 10.99 -5.18
CA PRO A 62 -7.25 11.52 -4.46
C PRO A 62 -8.42 10.54 -4.45
N LEU A 63 -9.05 10.43 -3.28
CA LEU A 63 -10.18 9.51 -3.06
C LEU A 63 -11.31 9.81 -4.03
N ASP A 64 -11.84 8.76 -4.65
CA ASP A 64 -13.09 8.82 -5.40
C ASP A 64 -14.28 8.52 -4.46
N PRO A 65 -15.22 9.46 -4.28
CA PRO A 65 -16.41 9.25 -3.47
C PRO A 65 -17.37 8.20 -4.05
N ASN A 66 -17.25 7.85 -5.33
CA ASN A 66 -18.19 6.94 -5.98
C ASN A 66 -17.68 5.48 -6.04
N THR A 67 -16.47 5.22 -5.56
CA THR A 67 -15.91 3.87 -5.57
C THR A 67 -16.58 3.01 -4.49
N GLU A 68 -17.32 2.00 -4.94
CA GLU A 68 -17.90 0.94 -4.11
C GLU A 68 -16.92 -0.22 -3.93
N VAL A 69 -16.77 -0.71 -2.69
CA VAL A 69 -15.87 -1.82 -2.41
C VAL A 69 -16.35 -3.13 -3.04
N ASP A 70 -17.66 -3.31 -3.18
CA ASP A 70 -18.28 -4.49 -3.78
C ASP A 70 -17.89 -4.69 -5.24
N HIS A 71 -17.38 -3.64 -5.88
CA HIS A 71 -16.81 -3.70 -7.22
C HIS A 71 -15.70 -4.74 -7.34
N TYR A 72 -14.93 -5.00 -6.27
CA TYR A 72 -13.80 -5.95 -6.27
C TYR A 72 -14.18 -7.35 -5.75
N ASN A 73 -15.47 -7.65 -5.57
CA ASN A 73 -15.90 -8.97 -5.07
C ASN A 73 -15.50 -10.14 -5.98
N TRP A 74 -15.22 -9.89 -7.26
CA TRP A 74 -14.69 -10.89 -8.19
C TRP A 74 -13.22 -11.26 -7.91
N LEU A 75 -12.50 -10.49 -7.10
CA LEU A 75 -11.11 -10.76 -6.72
C LEU A 75 -11.00 -11.82 -5.61
N ILE A 76 -12.04 -11.94 -4.78
CA ILE A 76 -12.06 -12.79 -3.58
C ILE A 76 -12.88 -14.07 -3.74
N GLN A 77 -12.69 -14.75 -4.87
CA GLN A 77 -13.33 -16.03 -5.19
C GLN A 77 -12.50 -17.20 -4.69
N GLY A 78 -13.16 -18.32 -4.41
CA GLY A 78 -12.52 -19.52 -3.84
C GLY A 78 -12.29 -19.45 -2.34
N THR A 79 -11.65 -20.50 -1.83
CA THR A 79 -11.37 -20.70 -0.41
C THR A 79 -10.39 -19.67 0.14
N GLU A 80 -10.42 -19.43 1.45
CA GLU A 80 -9.46 -18.52 2.11
C GLU A 80 -8.01 -18.90 1.83
N ARG A 81 -7.69 -20.21 1.79
CA ARG A 81 -6.35 -20.68 1.44
C ARG A 81 -5.96 -20.21 0.04
N GLU A 82 -6.82 -20.42 -0.96
CA GLU A 82 -6.54 -20.00 -2.35
C GLU A 82 -6.35 -18.48 -2.46
N ARG A 83 -7.18 -17.70 -1.77
CA ARG A 83 -7.10 -16.23 -1.82
C ARG A 83 -5.88 -15.63 -1.13
N ARG A 84 -5.29 -16.35 -0.16
CA ARG A 84 -4.06 -15.97 0.56
C ARG A 84 -2.78 -16.43 -0.14
N ARG A 85 -2.89 -17.14 -1.27
CA ARG A 85 -1.73 -17.54 -2.07
C ARG A 85 -1.11 -16.32 -2.75
N ILE A 86 0.22 -16.19 -2.66
CA ILE A 86 1.01 -15.20 -3.39
C ILE A 86 0.90 -15.50 -4.88
N ASP A 87 0.43 -14.52 -5.65
CA ASP A 87 0.43 -14.62 -7.09
C ASP A 87 1.85 -14.40 -7.63
N GLY A 88 2.31 -15.32 -8.47
CA GLY A 88 3.67 -15.30 -9.03
C GLY A 88 3.93 -14.18 -10.03
N PHE A 89 2.92 -13.41 -10.43
CA PHE A 89 3.12 -12.18 -11.20
C PHE A 89 3.12 -10.96 -10.28
N ALA A 90 2.15 -10.88 -9.36
CA ALA A 90 1.92 -9.69 -8.55
C ALA A 90 2.83 -9.58 -7.30
N GLY A 91 3.33 -10.70 -6.78
CA GLY A 91 4.10 -10.72 -5.53
C GLY A 91 3.26 -10.57 -4.26
N LEU A 92 1.94 -10.52 -4.39
CA LEU A 92 0.99 -10.50 -3.27
C LEU A 92 -0.24 -11.36 -3.58
N SER A 93 -1.01 -11.65 -2.53
CA SER A 93 -2.24 -12.42 -2.62
C SER A 93 -3.46 -11.57 -3.01
N HIS A 94 -4.48 -12.25 -3.52
CA HIS A 94 -5.77 -11.65 -3.89
C HIS A 94 -6.47 -10.99 -2.70
N ASP A 95 -6.44 -11.65 -1.54
CA ASP A 95 -7.04 -11.11 -0.31
C ASP A 95 -6.31 -9.82 0.12
N LEU A 96 -4.99 -9.76 0.03
CA LEU A 96 -4.23 -8.56 0.38
C LEU A 96 -4.52 -7.40 -0.58
N MET A 97 -4.61 -7.69 -1.88
CA MET A 97 -5.02 -6.71 -2.89
C MET A 97 -6.43 -6.15 -2.59
N HIS A 98 -7.37 -7.02 -2.18
CA HIS A 98 -8.69 -6.57 -1.76
C HIS A 98 -8.66 -5.71 -0.48
N TYR A 99 -7.73 -5.97 0.45
CA TYR A 99 -7.55 -5.11 1.62
C TYR A 99 -7.11 -3.69 1.23
N PHE A 100 -6.23 -3.51 0.25
CA PHE A 100 -5.90 -2.17 -0.25
C PHE A 100 -7.15 -1.43 -0.76
N ALA A 101 -8.00 -2.09 -1.55
CA ALA A 101 -9.26 -1.51 -2.02
C ALA A 101 -10.21 -1.17 -0.87
N LYS A 102 -10.36 -2.07 0.12
CA LYS A 102 -11.17 -1.84 1.34
C LYS A 102 -10.69 -0.64 2.14
N ILE A 103 -9.38 -0.52 2.36
CA ILE A 103 -8.78 0.60 3.08
C ILE A 103 -9.07 1.92 2.35
N THR A 104 -8.90 1.94 1.03
CA THR A 104 -9.19 3.13 0.19
C THR A 104 -10.67 3.52 0.26
N HIS A 105 -11.58 2.54 0.18
CA HIS A 105 -13.02 2.78 0.32
C HIS A 105 -13.37 3.34 1.71
N LEU A 106 -12.81 2.76 2.77
CA LEU A 106 -13.04 3.22 4.14
C LEU A 106 -12.50 4.65 4.36
N ALA A 107 -11.35 4.98 3.78
CA ALA A 107 -10.82 6.34 3.79
C ALA A 107 -11.76 7.34 3.08
N SER A 108 -12.34 6.94 1.93
CA SER A 108 -13.36 7.72 1.21
C SER A 108 -14.60 7.96 2.08
N MET A 109 -15.11 6.91 2.73
CA MET A 109 -16.25 7.00 3.65
C MET A 109 -15.98 7.92 4.84
N ARG A 110 -14.77 7.91 5.39
CA ARG A 110 -14.34 8.81 6.47
C ARG A 110 -14.36 10.29 6.05
N VAL A 111 -14.07 10.59 4.78
CA VAL A 111 -14.13 11.96 4.25
C VAL A 111 -15.56 12.40 3.97
N ARG A 112 -16.38 11.52 3.37
CA ARG A 112 -17.77 11.85 2.98
C ARG A 112 -18.71 12.00 4.17
N CYS A 113 -18.60 11.11 5.15
CA CYS A 113 -19.50 11.07 6.29
C CYS A 113 -18.69 10.98 7.60
N PRO A 114 -18.11 12.10 8.07
CA PRO A 114 -17.37 12.13 9.34
C PRO A 114 -18.23 11.68 10.53
N ALA A 115 -19.54 11.96 10.49
CA ALA A 115 -20.50 11.56 11.53
C ALA A 115 -20.66 10.04 11.66
N SER A 116 -20.32 9.27 10.63
CA SER A 116 -20.33 7.80 10.69
C SER A 116 -19.08 7.20 11.34
N GLY A 117 -18.18 8.02 11.91
CA GLY A 117 -17.00 7.58 12.65
C GLY A 117 -17.25 6.41 13.63
N PRO A 118 -18.30 6.47 14.47
CA PRO A 118 -18.62 5.37 15.40
C PRO A 118 -18.91 4.02 14.73
N VAL A 119 -19.44 4.03 13.50
CA VAL A 119 -19.73 2.80 12.72
C VAL A 119 -18.50 2.35 11.92
N GLN A 120 -17.69 3.30 11.44
CA GLN A 120 -16.52 3.02 10.61
C GLN A 120 -15.32 2.55 11.44
N LEU A 121 -15.16 3.02 12.68
CA LEU A 121 -14.03 2.68 13.55
C LEU A 121 -13.95 1.17 13.89
N PRO A 122 -15.04 0.49 14.27
CA PRO A 122 -15.01 -0.96 14.45
C PRO A 122 -14.62 -1.72 13.18
N VAL A 123 -15.03 -1.24 12.00
CA VAL A 123 -14.65 -1.85 10.72
C VAL A 123 -13.15 -1.67 10.46
N ALA A 124 -12.61 -0.46 10.70
CA ALA A 124 -11.17 -0.18 10.59
C ALA A 124 -10.34 -1.07 11.53
N ARG A 125 -10.80 -1.25 12.78
CA ARG A 125 -10.16 -2.12 13.78
C ARG A 125 -10.16 -3.58 13.34
N LYS A 126 -11.29 -4.09 12.85
CA LYS A 126 -11.35 -5.46 12.30
C LYS A 126 -10.37 -5.66 11.14
N ILE A 127 -10.21 -4.67 10.26
CA ILE A 127 -9.20 -4.73 9.18
C ILE A 127 -7.78 -4.74 9.77
N LYS A 128 -7.50 -3.88 10.76
CA LYS A 128 -6.21 -3.86 11.48
C LYS A 128 -5.88 -5.22 12.08
N ASP A 129 -6.82 -5.85 12.79
CA ASP A 129 -6.62 -7.15 13.44
C ASP A 129 -6.37 -8.26 12.41
N LYS A 130 -7.09 -8.22 11.29
CA LYS A 130 -6.89 -9.15 10.17
C LYS A 130 -5.52 -8.98 9.52
N LEU A 131 -5.06 -7.74 9.32
CA LEU A 131 -3.76 -7.44 8.75
C LEU A 131 -2.60 -7.82 9.68
N ASN A 132 -2.76 -7.65 11.00
CA ASN A 132 -1.75 -8.03 11.99
C ASN A 132 -1.47 -9.54 12.02
N ASN A 133 -2.46 -10.36 11.65
CA ASN A 133 -2.34 -11.81 11.59
C ASN A 133 -2.41 -12.32 10.14
N PHE A 134 -2.06 -11.46 9.18
CA PHE A 134 -2.21 -11.79 7.76
C PHE A 134 -1.02 -12.61 7.28
N ARG A 135 -1.30 -13.88 6.97
CA ARG A 135 -0.32 -14.82 6.45
C ARG A 135 -0.59 -15.12 4.99
N GLN A 136 0.47 -15.07 4.19
CA GLN A 136 0.49 -15.48 2.79
C GLN A 136 1.34 -16.74 2.64
N TRP A 137 1.09 -17.50 1.57
CA TRP A 137 1.85 -18.70 1.22
C TRP A 137 2.07 -18.76 -0.29
N SER A 138 2.99 -19.59 -0.76
CA SER A 138 3.26 -19.82 -2.18
C SER A 138 3.52 -21.31 -2.43
N ASP A 139 3.59 -21.72 -3.69
CA ASP A 139 3.99 -23.11 -4.01
C ASP A 139 5.41 -23.44 -3.53
N LEU A 140 6.22 -22.42 -3.21
CA LEU A 140 7.59 -22.58 -2.72
C LEU A 140 7.68 -22.69 -1.19
N SER A 141 6.66 -22.23 -0.46
CA SER A 141 6.67 -22.19 1.01
C SER A 141 5.29 -21.90 1.59
N GLU A 142 4.97 -22.56 2.71
CA GLU A 142 3.77 -22.29 3.51
C GLU A 142 3.84 -20.92 4.23
N GLY A 143 5.00 -20.27 4.26
CA GLY A 143 5.23 -19.00 4.96
C GLY A 143 5.39 -19.15 6.48
N TYR A 144 5.63 -18.03 7.15
CA TYR A 144 5.93 -17.94 8.58
C TYR A 144 4.71 -17.45 9.38
N GLN A 145 4.70 -17.68 10.71
CA GLN A 145 3.60 -17.20 11.55
C GLN A 145 3.75 -15.72 11.87
N THR A 146 4.99 -15.26 12.02
CA THR A 146 5.29 -13.85 12.26
C THR A 146 6.32 -13.31 11.28
N SER A 147 6.31 -12.00 11.08
CA SER A 147 7.31 -11.33 10.27
C SER A 147 8.71 -11.46 10.86
N GLN A 148 8.83 -11.51 12.19
CA GLN A 148 10.11 -11.66 12.87
C GLN A 148 10.71 -13.05 12.58
N GLU A 149 9.91 -14.12 12.66
CA GLU A 149 10.35 -15.47 12.30
C GLU A 149 10.84 -15.54 10.84
N LEU A 150 10.15 -14.85 9.92
CA LEU A 150 10.61 -14.75 8.53
C LEU A 150 11.98 -14.06 8.45
N LEU A 151 12.14 -12.90 9.09
CA LEU A 151 13.40 -12.14 9.08
C LEU A 151 14.55 -12.95 9.71
N ASP A 152 14.31 -13.62 10.83
CA ASP A 152 15.30 -14.44 11.53
C ASP A 152 15.71 -15.68 10.72
N SER A 153 14.80 -16.19 9.87
CA SER A 153 15.09 -17.32 8.97
C SER A 153 15.89 -16.95 7.72
N CYS A 154 16.19 -15.67 7.49
CA CYS A 154 16.91 -15.23 6.30
C CYS A 154 18.41 -15.45 6.43
N GLU A 155 18.95 -16.37 5.63
CA GLU A 155 20.39 -16.50 5.40
C GLU A 155 20.82 -15.46 4.36
N LEU A 156 21.64 -14.50 4.79
CA LEU A 156 22.09 -13.38 3.96
C LEU A 156 23.50 -13.64 3.41
N ASP A 157 23.73 -13.22 2.17
CA ASP A 157 25.05 -13.23 1.54
C ASP A 157 25.94 -12.07 2.02
N GLU A 158 27.14 -11.95 1.45
CA GLU A 158 28.10 -10.88 1.75
C GLU A 158 27.56 -9.46 1.50
N ASN A 159 26.53 -9.31 0.67
CA ASN A 159 25.86 -8.05 0.36
C ASN A 159 24.60 -7.83 1.21
N GLY A 160 24.34 -8.70 2.19
CA GLY A 160 23.15 -8.66 3.04
C GLY A 160 21.87 -9.07 2.32
N LYS A 161 21.95 -9.89 1.26
CA LYS A 161 20.82 -10.30 0.42
C LYS A 161 20.50 -11.78 0.55
N VAL A 162 19.23 -12.14 0.44
CA VAL A 162 18.84 -13.56 0.33
C VAL A 162 19.15 -14.11 -1.06
N ALA A 163 19.56 -15.38 -1.11
CA ALA A 163 20.01 -16.04 -2.35
C ALA A 163 19.03 -17.10 -2.89
N THR A 164 17.80 -17.21 -2.35
CA THR A 164 16.82 -18.23 -2.77
C THR A 164 15.52 -17.61 -3.26
N ASN A 165 14.91 -18.22 -4.29
CA ASN A 165 13.58 -17.84 -4.79
C ASN A 165 12.51 -17.88 -3.70
N VAL A 166 12.62 -18.84 -2.77
CA VAL A 166 11.71 -19.00 -1.63
C VAL A 166 11.72 -17.72 -0.79
N LYS A 167 12.90 -17.32 -0.30
CA LYS A 167 13.06 -16.16 0.58
C LYS A 167 12.71 -14.85 -0.10
N VAL A 168 13.06 -14.70 -1.39
CA VAL A 168 12.68 -13.52 -2.17
C VAL A 168 11.16 -13.40 -2.24
N THR A 169 10.45 -14.49 -2.56
CA THR A 169 8.98 -14.48 -2.66
C THR A 169 8.32 -14.17 -1.31
N GLU A 170 8.82 -14.75 -0.22
CA GLU A 170 8.32 -14.50 1.14
C GLU A 170 8.52 -13.04 1.56
N LEU A 171 9.71 -12.48 1.34
CA LEU A 171 10.02 -11.09 1.68
C LEU A 171 9.24 -10.09 0.83
N ILE A 172 9.02 -10.37 -0.45
CA ILE A 172 8.14 -9.56 -1.31
C ILE A 172 6.72 -9.56 -0.74
N GLY A 173 6.17 -10.74 -0.45
CA GLY A 173 4.84 -10.88 0.15
C GLY A 173 4.71 -10.09 1.46
N GLU A 174 5.69 -10.24 2.36
CA GLU A 174 5.70 -9.53 3.65
C GLU A 174 5.81 -8.01 3.49
N SER A 175 6.59 -7.53 2.51
CA SER A 175 6.70 -6.10 2.23
C SER A 175 5.35 -5.47 1.86
N TYR A 176 4.50 -6.19 1.10
CA TYR A 176 3.15 -5.73 0.80
C TYR A 176 2.24 -5.75 2.04
N VAL A 177 2.39 -6.71 2.95
CA VAL A 177 1.62 -6.75 4.22
C VAL A 177 1.98 -5.54 5.08
N ALA A 178 3.26 -5.26 5.24
CA ALA A 178 3.73 -4.08 5.97
C ALA A 178 3.23 -2.78 5.31
N ALA A 179 3.28 -2.67 3.99
CA ALA A 179 2.74 -1.53 3.26
C ALA A 179 1.23 -1.36 3.47
N ALA A 180 0.45 -2.44 3.49
CA ALA A 180 -0.99 -2.38 3.77
C ALA A 180 -1.29 -1.89 5.19
N GLN A 181 -0.51 -2.34 6.17
CA GLN A 181 -0.65 -1.88 7.56
C GLN A 181 -0.30 -0.40 7.69
N ILE A 182 0.83 0.04 7.11
CA ILE A 182 1.20 1.47 7.06
C ILE A 182 0.09 2.29 6.40
N TYR A 183 -0.41 1.83 5.25
CA TYR A 183 -1.46 2.50 4.50
C TYR A 183 -2.74 2.66 5.32
N LEU A 184 -3.16 1.62 6.06
CA LEU A 184 -4.29 1.69 6.97
C LEU A 184 -4.05 2.70 8.10
N GLN A 185 -2.90 2.63 8.78
CA GLN A 185 -2.57 3.54 9.90
C GLN A 185 -2.56 5.00 9.43
N CYS A 186 -1.95 5.26 8.29
CA CYS A 186 -1.75 6.62 7.80
C CYS A 186 -2.98 7.20 7.11
N ARG A 187 -3.72 6.43 6.29
CA ARG A 187 -4.83 6.98 5.50
C ARG A 187 -6.17 6.87 6.21
N VAL A 188 -6.47 5.73 6.82
CA VAL A 188 -7.74 5.51 7.52
C VAL A 188 -7.68 6.01 8.94
N PHE A 189 -6.63 5.71 9.71
CA PHE A 189 -6.51 6.21 11.09
C PHE A 189 -5.91 7.62 11.18
N ARG A 190 -5.31 8.12 10.09
CA ARG A 190 -4.63 9.44 10.03
C ARG A 190 -3.44 9.55 10.99
N ARG A 191 -2.85 8.43 11.42
CA ARG A 191 -1.60 8.45 12.20
C ARG A 191 -0.51 9.14 11.40
N ARG A 192 0.33 9.90 12.09
CA ARG A 192 1.45 10.64 11.49
C ARG A 192 2.62 9.70 11.24
N ARG A 193 3.57 10.18 10.43
CA ARG A 193 4.81 9.44 10.09
C ARG A 193 5.73 9.20 11.29
N ASP A 194 5.72 10.10 12.26
CA ASP A 194 6.48 9.99 13.51
C ASP A 194 5.78 9.17 14.59
N HIS A 195 4.56 8.70 14.32
CA HIS A 195 3.84 7.84 15.26
C HIS A 195 4.58 6.50 15.43
N GLN A 196 4.75 6.05 16.67
CA GLN A 196 5.54 4.85 17.01
C GLN A 196 5.17 3.61 16.19
N ILE A 197 3.88 3.25 16.11
CA ILE A 197 3.39 2.15 15.26
C ILE A 197 3.79 2.30 13.79
N VAL A 198 3.79 3.52 13.23
CA VAL A 198 4.16 3.73 11.82
C VAL A 198 5.66 3.53 11.61
N LYS A 199 6.49 3.98 12.56
CA LYS A 199 7.95 3.75 12.53
C LYS A 199 8.29 2.26 12.63
N GLU A 200 7.68 1.53 13.56
CA GLU A 200 7.90 0.07 13.70
C GLU A 200 7.52 -0.70 12.44
N LEU A 201 6.38 -0.34 11.82
CA LEU A 201 5.96 -0.93 10.55
C LEU A 201 6.92 -0.57 9.40
N LEU A 202 7.45 0.66 9.39
CA LEU A 202 8.42 1.12 8.42
C LEU A 202 9.77 0.41 8.57
N ASP A 203 10.26 0.23 9.80
CA ASP A 203 11.52 -0.47 10.08
C ASP A 203 11.46 -1.89 9.53
N ARG A 204 10.37 -2.61 9.83
CA ARG A 204 10.12 -3.94 9.28
C ARG A 204 10.04 -3.92 7.75
N LEU A 205 9.31 -2.96 7.15
CA LEU A 205 9.23 -2.84 5.70
C LEU A 205 10.61 -2.61 5.07
N ILE A 206 11.40 -1.69 5.63
CA ILE A 206 12.77 -1.40 5.17
C ILE A 206 13.63 -2.66 5.26
N LEU A 207 13.57 -3.42 6.36
CA LEU A 207 14.31 -4.68 6.49
C LEU A 207 13.92 -5.68 5.40
N THR A 208 12.62 -5.88 5.17
CA THR A 208 12.15 -6.80 4.12
C THR A 208 12.62 -6.40 2.73
N ILE A 209 12.71 -5.10 2.44
CA ILE A 209 13.24 -4.57 1.16
C ILE A 209 14.76 -4.71 1.10
N LYS A 210 15.48 -4.42 2.19
CA LYS A 210 16.94 -4.49 2.26
C LYS A 210 17.45 -5.90 2.02
N TYR A 211 16.76 -6.92 2.49
CA TYR A 211 17.17 -8.32 2.29
C TYR A 211 16.92 -8.81 0.85
N GLN A 212 16.09 -8.13 0.07
CA GLN A 212 15.81 -8.52 -1.31
C GLN A 212 16.95 -8.13 -2.27
N PRO A 213 17.29 -8.98 -3.25
CA PRO A 213 18.22 -8.64 -4.31
C PRO A 213 17.60 -7.58 -5.23
N ILE A 214 18.44 -6.64 -5.69
CA ILE A 214 18.06 -5.53 -6.59
C ILE A 214 18.69 -5.67 -7.98
N SER A 215 19.36 -6.79 -8.24
CA SER A 215 20.01 -7.15 -9.50
C SER A 215 20.11 -8.68 -9.63
N GLY A 216 20.45 -9.15 -10.82
CA GLY A 216 20.66 -10.58 -11.08
C GLY A 216 19.36 -11.39 -11.25
N PRO A 217 19.46 -12.74 -11.30
CA PRO A 217 18.35 -13.62 -11.71
C PRO A 217 17.19 -13.65 -10.70
N LEU A 218 17.45 -13.32 -9.44
CA LEU A 218 16.45 -13.27 -8.39
C LEU A 218 15.71 -11.92 -8.33
N PHE A 219 16.17 -10.92 -9.07
CA PHE A 219 15.48 -9.64 -9.21
C PHE A 219 14.40 -9.72 -10.29
N THR A 220 13.23 -10.22 -9.90
CA THR A 220 12.15 -10.60 -10.83
C THR A 220 11.20 -9.43 -11.18
N ALA A 221 10.15 -9.68 -11.95
CA ALA A 221 9.10 -8.70 -12.21
C ALA A 221 8.24 -8.39 -10.96
N GLN A 222 8.28 -9.23 -9.92
CA GLN A 222 7.51 -9.09 -8.67
C GLN A 222 8.06 -8.00 -7.74
N THR A 223 9.12 -7.29 -8.15
CA THR A 223 9.75 -6.20 -7.42
C THR A 223 8.70 -5.30 -6.74
N PRO A 224 8.75 -5.10 -5.41
CA PRO A 224 7.64 -4.50 -4.67
C PRO A 224 7.68 -2.96 -4.72
N LEU A 225 7.64 -2.38 -5.93
CA LEU A 225 7.73 -0.93 -6.16
C LEU A 225 6.70 -0.17 -5.33
N PHE A 226 5.46 -0.64 -5.28
CA PHE A 226 4.43 -0.05 -4.44
C PHE A 226 4.80 -0.06 -2.94
N ALA A 227 5.30 -1.17 -2.41
CA ALA A 227 5.65 -1.25 -0.99
C ALA A 227 6.80 -0.30 -0.66
N VAL A 228 7.84 -0.26 -1.51
CA VAL A 228 8.96 0.68 -1.38
C VAL A 228 8.47 2.12 -1.44
N PHE A 229 7.53 2.42 -2.34
CA PHE A 229 6.94 3.75 -2.45
C PHE A 229 6.15 4.15 -1.19
N ILE A 230 5.32 3.25 -0.64
CA ILE A 230 4.61 3.48 0.63
C ILE A 230 5.60 3.73 1.78
N GLY A 231 6.66 2.92 1.88
CA GLY A 231 7.74 3.13 2.86
C GLY A 231 8.38 4.51 2.70
N GLY A 232 8.70 4.89 1.46
CA GLY A 232 9.19 6.22 1.13
C GLY A 232 8.23 7.35 1.53
N LEU A 233 6.93 7.19 1.31
CA LEU A 233 5.93 8.20 1.70
C LEU A 233 5.87 8.39 3.21
N VAL A 234 6.21 7.39 4.01
CA VAL A 234 6.20 7.51 5.47
C VAL A 234 7.57 7.70 6.11
N ALA A 235 8.65 7.56 5.33
CA ALA A 235 10.02 7.84 5.75
C ALA A 235 10.11 9.19 6.48
N TYR A 236 10.49 9.14 7.76
CA TYR A 236 10.51 10.29 8.65
C TYR A 236 11.93 10.75 8.89
N GLU A 237 12.82 9.81 9.19
CA GLU A 237 14.23 10.08 9.45
C GLU A 237 15.04 10.08 8.16
N GLN A 238 16.22 10.70 8.20
CA GLN A 238 17.12 10.72 7.04
C GLN A 238 17.58 9.30 6.69
N ASP A 239 17.68 8.41 7.67
CA ASP A 239 18.12 7.03 7.50
C ASP A 239 17.08 6.19 6.75
N ASP A 240 15.80 6.43 7.01
CA ASP A 240 14.69 5.86 6.24
C ASP A 240 14.82 6.24 4.77
N ARG A 241 15.00 7.53 4.49
CA ARG A 241 15.12 8.05 3.12
C ARG A 241 16.35 7.50 2.42
N ARG A 242 17.48 7.35 3.12
CA ARG A 242 18.69 6.71 2.59
C ARG A 242 18.45 5.25 2.25
N ALA A 243 17.78 4.49 3.12
CA ALA A 243 17.44 3.10 2.86
C ALA A 243 16.53 2.93 1.64
N ILE A 244 15.53 3.81 1.49
CA ILE A 244 14.64 3.80 0.32
C ILE A 244 15.37 4.23 -0.96
N SER A 245 16.22 5.26 -0.88
CA SER A 245 17.01 5.74 -2.03
C SER A 245 17.98 4.67 -2.53
N ALA A 246 18.62 3.93 -1.62
CA ALA A 246 19.53 2.83 -1.96
C ALA A 246 18.86 1.70 -2.77
N TRP A 247 17.52 1.58 -2.70
CA TRP A 247 16.77 0.70 -3.57
C TRP A 247 16.50 1.34 -4.94
N PHE A 248 16.08 2.61 -4.98
CA PHE A 248 15.71 3.30 -6.22
C PHE A 248 16.90 3.63 -7.12
N ASP A 249 17.98 4.16 -6.56
CA ASP A 249 19.11 4.73 -7.29
C ASP A 249 19.68 3.74 -8.34
N PRO A 250 20.08 2.50 -7.99
CA PRO A 250 20.62 1.56 -8.98
C PRO A 250 19.58 1.06 -9.99
N ILE A 251 18.29 0.99 -9.60
CA ILE A 251 17.23 0.52 -10.49
C ILE A 251 16.86 1.58 -11.53
N CYS A 252 17.00 2.87 -11.18
CA CYS A 252 16.71 3.98 -12.08
C CYS A 252 17.73 4.12 -13.22
N GLU A 253 18.92 3.55 -13.08
CA GLU A 253 19.92 3.47 -14.16
C GLU A 253 19.54 2.42 -15.22
N GLY A 254 18.63 1.51 -14.89
CA GLY A 254 18.15 0.45 -15.78
C GLY A 254 16.90 0.80 -16.60
N PRO A 255 16.40 -0.14 -17.42
CA PRO A 255 15.29 0.10 -18.35
C PRO A 255 13.89 0.09 -17.72
N ARG A 256 13.76 0.14 -16.38
CA ARG A 256 12.48 -0.04 -15.67
C ARG A 256 11.60 1.23 -15.77
N GLY A 257 10.71 1.27 -16.76
CA GLY A 257 9.96 2.48 -17.13
C GLY A 257 9.14 3.18 -16.03
N ASN A 258 8.56 2.45 -15.06
CA ASN A 258 7.73 3.04 -14.00
C ASN A 258 8.52 3.48 -12.76
N VAL A 259 9.76 2.99 -12.58
CA VAL A 259 10.56 3.25 -11.37
C VAL A 259 11.05 4.70 -11.29
N PRO A 260 11.67 5.29 -12.34
CA PRO A 260 12.11 6.69 -12.28
C PRO A 260 10.97 7.70 -12.05
N PRO A 261 9.81 7.60 -12.74
CA PRO A 261 8.67 8.49 -12.45
C PRO A 261 8.16 8.39 -11.02
N ALA A 262 8.10 7.17 -10.46
CA ALA A 262 7.74 6.96 -9.07
C ALA A 262 8.76 7.61 -8.13
N TYR A 263 10.06 7.43 -8.38
CA TYR A 263 11.09 8.02 -7.53
C TYR A 263 11.07 9.56 -7.55
N GLU A 264 10.86 10.17 -8.72
CA GLU A 264 10.73 11.62 -8.82
C GLU A 264 9.49 12.15 -8.08
N ALA A 265 8.37 11.43 -8.14
CA ALA A 265 7.20 11.76 -7.34
C ALA A 265 7.47 11.63 -5.83
N LEU A 266 8.27 10.64 -5.42
CA LEU A 266 8.66 10.43 -4.04
C LEU A 266 9.60 11.54 -3.52
N LYS A 267 10.60 11.95 -4.32
CA LYS A 267 11.46 13.11 -4.00
C LYS A 267 10.65 14.38 -3.82
N TYR A 268 9.62 14.59 -4.64
CA TYR A 268 8.68 15.69 -4.46
C TYR A 268 7.88 15.55 -3.17
N ALA A 269 7.39 14.35 -2.85
CA ALA A 269 6.68 14.07 -1.60
C ALA A 269 7.51 14.42 -0.37
N TRP A 270 8.80 14.05 -0.35
CA TRP A 270 9.72 14.39 0.74
C TRP A 270 9.86 15.90 0.95
N ARG A 271 10.08 16.67 -0.12
CA ARG A 271 10.15 18.14 -0.04
C ARG A 271 8.85 18.73 0.50
N TRP A 272 7.71 18.25 -0.02
CA TRP A 272 6.40 18.71 0.44
C TRP A 272 6.18 18.42 1.93
N GLN A 273 6.61 17.24 2.39
CA GLN A 273 6.51 16.82 3.79
C GLN A 273 7.38 17.68 4.68
N ASP A 274 8.62 17.96 4.30
CA ASP A 274 9.52 18.81 5.09
C ASP A 274 8.94 20.22 5.26
N ASP A 275 8.34 20.77 4.19
CA ASP A 275 7.62 22.04 4.25
C ASP A 275 6.32 21.97 5.06
N TYR A 276 5.62 20.84 5.02
CA TYR A 276 4.41 20.59 5.80
C TYR A 276 4.71 20.59 7.31
N GLU A 277 5.74 19.84 7.69
CA GLU A 277 6.24 19.71 9.06
C GLU A 277 6.72 21.05 9.61
N ARG A 278 7.52 21.79 8.83
CA ARG A 278 8.03 23.11 9.21
C ARG A 278 6.90 24.12 9.45
N ARG A 279 5.86 24.10 8.61
CA ARG A 279 4.69 24.98 8.79
C ARG A 279 3.91 24.63 10.04
N ARG A 280 3.73 23.34 10.32
CA ARG A 280 3.03 22.88 11.52
C ARG A 280 3.80 23.19 12.81
N GLY A 281 5.12 23.00 12.83
CA GLY A 281 5.96 23.34 13.99
C GLY A 281 5.81 24.82 14.38
N LYS A 282 5.71 25.71 13.39
CA LYS A 282 5.45 27.14 13.61
C LYS A 282 4.05 27.42 14.18
N VAL A 283 3.05 26.61 13.85
CA VAL A 283 1.68 26.74 14.40
C VAL A 283 1.63 26.23 15.84
N ALA A 284 2.30 25.11 16.14
CA ALA A 284 2.36 24.55 17.49
C ALA A 284 3.11 25.45 18.47
N GLN A 285 4.22 26.08 18.04
CA GLN A 285 4.94 27.07 18.85
C GLN A 285 4.05 28.28 19.19
N ARG A 286 3.32 28.83 18.21
CA ARG A 286 2.37 29.93 18.44
C ARG A 286 1.22 29.56 19.38
N ALA A 287 0.75 28.32 19.33
CA ALA A 287 -0.31 27.85 20.23
C ALA A 287 0.19 27.61 21.66
N GLN A 288 1.46 27.25 21.85
CA GLN A 288 2.09 27.17 23.17
C GLN A 288 2.33 28.55 23.79
N ASP A 289 2.56 29.57 22.95
CA ASP A 289 2.65 30.97 23.39
C ASP A 289 1.29 31.53 23.88
N ASP A 290 0.16 30.90 23.51
CA ASP A 290 -1.20 31.32 23.87
C ASP A 290 -1.81 30.57 25.09
N GLY A 291 -1.01 29.79 25.83
CA GLY A 291 -1.37 29.18 27.13
C GLY A 291 -2.00 27.77 27.07
N PRO A 292 -1.84 26.92 28.12
CA PRO A 292 -2.22 25.51 28.04
C PRO A 292 -3.69 25.29 28.38
N GLY A 293 -4.45 24.75 27.43
CA GLY A 293 -5.73 24.10 27.69
C GLY A 293 -5.52 22.66 28.17
N GLU A 294 -6.11 22.32 29.31
CA GLU A 294 -6.13 20.96 29.87
C GLU A 294 -6.92 19.99 28.97
N GLY A 295 -6.42 18.76 28.83
CA GLY A 295 -7.07 17.73 28.04
C GLY A 295 -6.55 16.32 28.33
N SER A 296 -7.22 15.69 29.29
CA SER A 296 -7.25 14.29 29.77
C SER A 296 -6.64 13.16 28.91
N ASP A 297 -5.92 12.28 29.61
CA ASP A 297 -5.60 10.91 29.21
C ASP A 297 -6.83 10.01 29.09
N GLY A 298 -6.79 9.07 28.13
CA GLY A 298 -7.49 7.78 28.27
C GLY A 298 -8.72 7.53 27.41
N GLU A 299 -8.67 7.73 26.10
CA GLU A 299 -9.50 7.01 25.13
C GLU A 299 -8.82 7.05 23.74
N GLU A 300 -8.72 5.92 23.04
CA GLU A 300 -8.23 5.88 21.64
C GLU A 300 -9.33 6.48 20.74
N VAL A 301 -9.50 7.80 20.84
CA VAL A 301 -10.33 8.66 19.99
C VAL A 301 -9.82 8.52 18.55
N TRP A 302 -10.58 8.95 17.56
CA TRP A 302 -10.13 9.04 16.16
C TRP A 302 -8.95 10.04 16.05
N GLU A 303 -7.74 9.59 16.44
CA GLU A 303 -6.65 10.33 17.11
C GLU A 303 -6.11 11.56 16.38
N ASN A 304 -6.45 11.72 15.10
CA ASN A 304 -5.98 12.84 14.31
C ASN A 304 -7.06 13.31 13.32
N THR A 305 -7.47 14.57 13.42
CA THR A 305 -8.40 15.19 12.47
C THR A 305 -7.71 15.59 11.17
N ASP A 306 -6.37 15.76 11.18
CA ASP A 306 -5.60 16.21 10.03
C ASP A 306 -5.50 15.14 8.92
N PRO A 307 -6.13 15.35 7.74
CA PRO A 307 -6.04 14.42 6.61
C PRO A 307 -4.74 14.64 5.82
N TRP A 308 -3.58 14.52 6.49
CA TRP A 308 -2.27 14.81 5.90
C TRP A 308 -2.00 13.96 4.65
N TRP A 309 -2.42 12.69 4.64
CA TRP A 309 -2.29 11.80 3.49
C TRP A 309 -3.02 12.38 2.26
N GLU A 310 -4.25 12.88 2.43
CA GLU A 310 -5.01 13.47 1.34
C GLU A 310 -4.41 14.79 0.85
N LYS A 311 -3.86 15.60 1.76
CA LYS A 311 -3.14 16.82 1.39
C LYS A 311 -1.89 16.51 0.55
N LEU A 312 -1.12 15.50 0.96
CA LEU A 312 0.06 15.02 0.27
C LEU A 312 -0.30 14.49 -1.13
N VAL A 313 -1.26 13.56 -1.20
CA VAL A 313 -1.68 12.92 -2.44
C VAL A 313 -2.24 13.93 -3.46
N ARG A 314 -2.98 14.95 -3.00
CA ARG A 314 -3.42 16.07 -3.86
C ARG A 314 -2.23 16.86 -4.41
N ALA A 315 -1.25 17.19 -3.56
CA ALA A 315 -0.06 17.91 -3.97
C ALA A 315 0.77 17.12 -4.99
N MET A 316 0.93 15.81 -4.76
CA MET A 316 1.63 14.90 -5.66
C MET A 316 0.89 14.76 -6.99
N THR A 317 -0.41 14.51 -6.95
CA THR A 317 -1.22 14.34 -8.17
C THR A 317 -1.24 15.62 -9.02
N SER A 318 -1.31 16.79 -8.38
CA SER A 318 -1.23 18.07 -9.08
C SER A 318 0.11 18.28 -9.79
N LYS A 319 1.21 17.75 -9.24
CA LYS A 319 2.57 17.92 -9.78
C LYS A 319 2.95 16.84 -10.79
N CYS A 320 2.66 15.59 -10.48
CA CYS A 320 3.15 14.39 -11.17
C CYS A 320 2.06 13.69 -11.99
N GLY A 321 0.79 14.10 -11.85
CA GLY A 321 -0.33 13.35 -12.38
C GLY A 321 -0.56 12.05 -11.59
N ARG A 322 -1.30 11.12 -12.21
CA ARG A 322 -1.53 9.80 -11.62
C ARG A 322 -0.31 8.90 -11.82
N ILE A 323 0.19 8.33 -10.72
CA ILE A 323 1.40 7.50 -10.67
C ILE A 323 1.02 6.03 -10.87
N ASN A 324 1.81 5.31 -11.67
CA ASN A 324 1.77 3.85 -11.76
C ASN A 324 2.87 3.27 -10.84
N LEU A 325 2.50 2.32 -9.98
CA LEU A 325 3.37 1.71 -8.97
C LEU A 325 3.53 0.20 -9.18
N CYS A 326 3.45 -0.23 -10.45
CA CYS A 326 3.48 -1.62 -10.90
C CYS A 326 4.56 -1.86 -11.96
#